data_AF-A6JNN1-F1
#
_entry.id   AF-A6JNN1-F1
#
_cell.length_a   1.000
_cell.length_b   1.000
_cell.length_c   1.000
_cell.angle_alpha   90.00
_cell.angle_beta   90.00
_cell.angle_gamma   90.00
#
_symmetry.space_group_name_H-M   'P 1'
#
loop_
_entity.id
_entity.type
_entity.pdbx_description
1 polymer ?
#
loop_
_entity_poly.entity_id
_entity_poly.type
_entity_poly.pdbx_seq_one_letter_code
_entity_poly.pdbx_strand_id
1 'polypeptide(L)'
;MLRLFQAASRAWLRPNGSRVISSLAEDAVRPAEISEPGDSAGLLDPVLRKCELPIPAPRRPVQAWVESLRGFEQERIGLAELHPDVFATTPRLDILHQVAVWQRNFKRISYAKTKTRAEATVHHPLQHPVPAIKQISDIPGHLWPTPSHTPLSLQEV
;
A
#
# COMPACT_ATOMS: atom_id res chain seq x y z
N MET A 1 21.49 -32.67 39.49
CA MET A 1 22.30 -31.44 39.33
C MET A 1 21.64 -30.53 38.30
N LEU A 2 21.90 -29.22 38.41
CA LEU A 2 21.03 -28.10 38.04
C LEU A 2 20.63 -27.96 36.56
N ARG A 3 19.45 -27.35 36.40
CA ARG A 3 18.83 -26.80 35.18
C ARG A 3 19.65 -25.68 34.55
N LEU A 4 19.60 -25.53 33.22
CA LEU A 4 19.70 -24.23 32.55
C LEU A 4 18.68 -24.13 31.41
N PHE A 5 17.65 -23.33 31.65
CA PHE A 5 16.74 -22.75 30.66
C PHE A 5 17.46 -21.55 30.01
N GLN A 6 17.44 -21.44 28.68
CA GLN A 6 17.69 -20.15 28.02
C GLN A 6 16.36 -19.59 27.53
N ALA A 7 15.88 -18.58 28.25
CA ALA A 7 14.77 -17.72 27.85
C ALA A 7 15.32 -16.58 26.99
N ALA A 8 14.97 -16.58 25.70
CA ALA A 8 15.25 -15.44 24.83
C ALA A 8 14.11 -14.42 24.95
N SER A 9 14.32 -13.40 25.77
CA SER A 9 13.43 -12.24 25.90
C SER A 9 13.58 -11.34 24.66
N ARG A 10 12.72 -11.50 23.65
CA ARG A 10 12.62 -10.53 22.55
C ARG A 10 11.71 -9.39 22.97
N ALA A 11 12.32 -8.29 23.38
CA ALA A 11 11.65 -7.01 23.63
C ALA A 11 11.07 -6.47 22.30
N TRP A 12 9.74 -6.37 22.23
CA TRP A 12 9.07 -5.68 21.13
C TRP A 12 9.03 -4.18 21.44
N LEU A 13 9.72 -3.40 20.61
CA LEU A 13 9.64 -1.95 20.60
C LEU A 13 8.24 -1.53 20.12
N ARG A 14 7.49 -0.89 21.02
CA ARG A 14 6.20 -0.27 20.74
C ARG A 14 6.43 1.03 19.94
N PRO A 15 5.81 1.24 18.77
CA PRO A 15 5.78 2.56 18.17
C PRO A 15 4.77 3.42 18.95
N ASN A 16 5.27 4.54 19.47
CA ASN A 16 4.48 5.60 20.07
C ASN A 16 3.73 6.35 18.96
N GLY A 17 2.41 6.49 19.09
CA GLY A 17 1.56 7.05 18.04
C GLY A 17 0.23 7.54 18.59
N SER A 18 0.26 8.35 19.66
CA SER A 18 -0.90 9.12 20.11
C SER A 18 -1.16 10.26 19.11
N ARG A 19 -2.12 10.05 18.21
CA ARG A 19 -2.70 11.13 17.41
C ARG A 19 -3.70 11.88 18.30
N VAL A 20 -3.20 12.92 18.94
CA VAL A 20 -3.98 13.93 19.67
C VAL A 20 -4.88 14.65 18.67
N ILE A 21 -6.20 14.60 18.89
CA ILE A 21 -7.15 15.51 18.25
C ILE A 21 -7.43 16.60 19.28
N SER A 22 -6.82 17.76 19.08
CA SER A 22 -7.18 18.97 19.82
C SER A 22 -8.38 19.61 19.12
N SER A 23 -9.55 19.59 19.75
CA SER A 23 -10.65 20.48 19.37
C SER A 23 -11.00 21.37 20.56
N LEU A 24 -10.76 22.66 20.34
CA LEU A 24 -11.26 23.85 21.03
C LEU A 24 -12.45 23.59 21.97
N ALA A 25 -12.28 23.87 23.25
CA ALA A 25 -13.40 24.19 24.13
C ALA A 25 -12.93 25.33 25.04
N GLU A 26 -13.55 26.48 24.81
CA GLU A 26 -13.31 27.74 25.49
C GLU A 26 -13.67 27.67 26.98
N ASP A 27 -13.04 28.59 27.67
CA ASP A 27 -13.06 28.93 29.08
C ASP A 27 -14.47 29.05 29.70
N ALA A 28 -14.69 28.34 30.81
CA ALA A 28 -15.69 28.72 31.83
C ALA A 28 -15.38 28.01 33.17
N VAL A 29 -14.58 28.70 33.99
CA VAL A 29 -14.43 28.50 35.43
C VAL A 29 -15.77 28.30 36.13
N ARG A 30 -15.92 27.24 36.95
CA ARG A 30 -16.63 27.22 38.26
C ARG A 30 -16.05 26.14 39.17
N PRO A 31 -15.54 26.47 40.37
CA PRO A 31 -15.16 25.49 41.38
C PRO A 31 -16.33 25.17 42.32
N ALA A 32 -16.22 23.97 42.93
CA ALA A 32 -16.92 23.47 44.12
C ALA A 32 -17.83 22.25 43.87
N GLU A 33 -17.52 21.24 44.68
CA GLU A 33 -18.31 20.06 45.07
C GLU A 33 -18.10 18.81 44.20
N ILE A 34 -16.93 18.21 44.37
CA ILE A 34 -16.77 16.76 44.21
C ILE A 34 -17.50 16.15 45.40
N SER A 35 -18.80 15.93 45.23
CA SER A 35 -19.51 14.91 45.98
C SER A 35 -18.84 13.57 45.60
N GLU A 36 -18.27 12.90 46.59
CA GLU A 36 -17.75 11.54 46.49
C GLU A 36 -18.74 10.66 45.68
N PRO A 37 -18.38 10.15 44.49
CA PRO A 37 -19.11 9.03 43.94
C PRO A 37 -18.68 7.83 44.77
N GLY A 38 -19.53 7.50 45.74
CA GLY A 38 -19.27 6.45 46.72
C GLY A 38 -18.73 5.18 46.07
N ASP A 39 -17.85 4.53 46.84
CA ASP A 39 -17.34 3.17 46.70
C ASP A 39 -18.47 2.12 46.66
N SER A 40 -19.38 2.27 45.72
CA SER A 40 -20.23 1.20 45.23
C SER A 40 -19.49 0.60 44.04
N ALA A 41 -18.35 -0.04 44.32
CA ALA A 41 -17.97 -1.26 43.62
C ALA A 41 -19.04 -2.31 43.95
N GLY A 42 -20.26 -2.04 43.48
CA GLY A 42 -21.39 -2.92 43.60
C GLY A 42 -20.97 -4.24 43.02
N LEU A 43 -21.35 -5.30 43.72
CA LEU A 43 -21.26 -6.68 43.29
C LEU A 43 -21.98 -6.83 41.93
N LEU A 44 -21.33 -6.42 40.85
CA LEU A 44 -21.84 -6.60 39.49
C LEU A 44 -21.51 -8.03 39.12
N ASP A 45 -22.55 -8.79 38.76
CA ASP A 45 -22.36 -10.16 38.30
C ASP A 45 -21.38 -10.17 37.11
N PRO A 46 -20.37 -11.05 37.13
CA PRO A 46 -19.35 -11.06 36.09
C PRO A 46 -20.00 -11.35 34.73
N VAL A 47 -19.68 -10.51 33.75
CA VAL A 47 -20.24 -10.64 32.40
C VAL A 47 -19.61 -11.85 31.72
N LEU A 48 -20.37 -12.93 31.58
CA LEU A 48 -19.94 -14.14 30.88
C LEU A 48 -20.63 -14.26 29.51
N ARG A 49 -19.84 -14.22 28.44
CA ARG A 49 -20.32 -14.43 27.06
C ARG A 49 -19.77 -15.73 26.49
N LYS A 50 -20.66 -16.62 26.06
CA LYS A 50 -20.31 -17.88 25.37
C LYS A 50 -20.31 -17.70 23.86
N CYS A 51 -19.57 -18.55 23.15
CA CYS A 51 -19.64 -18.64 21.69
C CYS A 51 -21.03 -19.13 21.25
N GLU A 52 -21.69 -18.37 20.38
CA GLU A 52 -23.01 -18.72 19.82
C GLU A 52 -22.91 -19.77 18.70
N LEU A 53 -21.79 -19.77 17.97
CA LEU A 53 -21.54 -20.68 16.85
C LEU A 53 -20.93 -22.00 17.33
N PRO A 54 -21.27 -23.13 16.68
CA PRO A 54 -20.72 -24.43 17.02
C PRO A 54 -19.21 -24.44 16.77
N ILE A 55 -18.45 -24.85 17.79
CA ILE A 55 -16.99 -24.92 17.73
C ILE A 55 -16.58 -26.30 17.20
N PRO A 56 -15.75 -26.37 16.14
CA PRO A 56 -15.30 -27.65 15.61
C PRO A 56 -14.33 -28.35 16.59
N ALA A 57 -14.63 -29.60 16.98
CA ALA A 57 -13.71 -30.46 17.71
C ALA A 57 -12.58 -30.89 16.76
N PRO A 58 -11.33 -30.43 16.92
CA PRO A 58 -10.58 -30.49 18.18
C PRO A 58 -10.25 -29.13 18.81
N ARG A 59 -10.78 -28.03 18.27
CA ARG A 59 -10.45 -26.69 18.73
C ARG A 59 -11.27 -26.31 19.96
N ARG A 60 -10.68 -25.49 20.83
CA ARG A 60 -11.34 -24.94 22.01
C ARG A 60 -11.54 -23.43 21.82
N PRO A 61 -12.61 -22.84 22.39
CA PRO A 61 -12.80 -21.40 22.36
C PRO A 61 -11.62 -20.68 23.04
N VAL A 62 -11.29 -19.51 22.50
CA VAL A 62 -10.28 -18.62 23.09
C VAL A 62 -10.97 -17.71 24.09
N GLN A 63 -10.37 -17.46 25.25
CA GLN A 63 -10.94 -16.56 26.25
C GLN A 63 -10.25 -15.20 26.23
N ALA A 64 -11.05 -14.13 26.37
CA ALA A 64 -10.57 -12.76 26.50
C ALA A 64 -11.27 -12.04 27.65
N TRP A 65 -10.54 -11.12 28.30
CA TRP A 65 -11.11 -10.26 29.32
C TRP A 65 -12.08 -9.26 28.71
N VAL A 66 -13.23 -9.08 29.36
CA VAL A 66 -14.17 -8.01 29.05
C VAL A 66 -13.84 -6.85 29.97
N GLU A 67 -13.67 -5.67 29.37
CA GLU A 67 -13.30 -4.44 30.07
C GLU A 67 -14.37 -3.37 29.92
N SER A 68 -14.39 -2.42 30.85
CA SER A 68 -15.31 -1.29 30.85
C SER A 68 -14.55 0.01 30.62
N LEU A 69 -15.10 0.90 29.79
CA LEU A 69 -14.58 2.26 29.59
C LEU A 69 -15.19 3.29 30.56
N ARG A 70 -15.92 2.85 31.59
CA ARG A 70 -16.57 3.74 32.57
C ARG A 70 -15.57 4.36 33.55
N GLY A 71 -14.54 3.61 33.92
CA GLY A 71 -13.44 4.08 34.76
C GLY A 71 -12.18 4.33 33.95
N PHE A 72 -11.25 5.10 34.52
CA PHE A 72 -9.90 5.26 33.97
C PHE A 72 -9.02 4.02 34.23
N GLU A 73 -9.36 3.24 35.25
CA GLU A 73 -8.69 1.99 35.58
C GLU A 73 -9.20 0.84 34.69
N GLN A 74 -8.28 -0.04 34.31
CA GLN A 74 -8.58 -1.18 33.44
C GLN A 74 -9.28 -2.30 34.22
N GLU A 75 -10.57 -2.12 34.43
CA GLU A 75 -11.42 -3.04 35.18
C GLU A 75 -11.84 -4.24 34.34
N ARG A 76 -11.51 -5.44 34.81
CA ARG A 76 -11.91 -6.71 34.20
C ARG A 76 -13.29 -7.12 34.70
N ILE A 77 -14.32 -6.66 34.02
CA ILE A 77 -15.72 -6.87 34.38
C ILE A 77 -16.24 -8.26 34.01
N GLY A 78 -15.50 -9.05 33.23
CA GLY A 78 -15.97 -10.37 32.80
C GLY A 78 -15.04 -11.13 31.86
N LEU A 79 -15.56 -12.24 31.33
CA LEU A 79 -14.87 -13.13 30.40
C LEU A 79 -15.75 -13.43 29.18
N ALA A 80 -15.14 -13.42 27.99
CA ALA A 80 -15.79 -13.77 26.75
C ALA A 80 -15.06 -14.93 26.06
N GLU A 81 -15.83 -15.92 25.60
CA GLU A 81 -15.37 -16.98 24.71
C GLU A 81 -15.49 -16.52 23.26
N LEU A 82 -14.40 -16.68 22.51
CA LEU A 82 -14.22 -16.29 21.12
C LEU A 82 -14.00 -17.52 20.23
N HIS A 83 -14.56 -17.49 19.02
CA HIS A 83 -14.47 -18.61 18.10
C HIS A 83 -13.02 -18.81 17.59
N PRO A 84 -12.46 -20.04 17.69
CA PRO A 84 -11.04 -20.25 17.40
C PRO A 84 -10.67 -20.02 15.93
N ASP A 85 -11.58 -20.28 14.99
CA ASP A 85 -11.28 -20.09 13.56
C ASP A 85 -11.15 -18.62 13.14
N VAL A 86 -11.65 -17.70 13.97
CA VAL A 86 -11.51 -16.25 13.72
C VAL A 86 -10.35 -15.69 14.53
N PHE A 87 -10.29 -16.02 15.82
CA PHE A 87 -9.39 -15.35 16.76
C PHE A 87 -8.11 -16.14 17.10
N ALA A 88 -8.03 -17.43 16.75
CA ALA A 88 -6.85 -18.28 16.93
C ALA A 88 -6.36 -18.92 15.62
N THR A 89 -6.64 -18.27 14.49
CA THR A 89 -6.08 -18.69 13.20
C THR A 89 -4.57 -18.44 13.15
N THR A 90 -3.86 -19.29 12.41
CA THR A 90 -2.41 -19.18 12.23
C THR A 90 -2.04 -17.80 11.66
N PRO A 91 -0.99 -17.13 12.18
CA PRO A 91 -0.64 -15.78 11.74
C PRO A 91 -0.10 -15.78 10.29
N ARG A 92 -0.94 -15.39 9.34
CA ARG A 92 -0.61 -15.26 7.90
C ARG A 92 -0.25 -13.82 7.54
N LEU A 93 0.99 -13.43 7.85
CA LEU A 93 1.51 -12.09 7.57
C LEU A 93 1.54 -11.75 6.07
N ASP A 94 1.68 -12.76 5.22
CA ASP A 94 1.60 -12.64 3.76
C ASP A 94 0.24 -12.10 3.30
N ILE A 95 -0.85 -12.66 3.82
CA ILE A 95 -2.22 -12.22 3.50
C ILE A 95 -2.48 -10.82 4.07
N LEU A 96 -2.06 -10.55 5.30
CA LEU A 96 -2.21 -9.22 5.91
C LEU A 96 -1.50 -8.14 5.10
N HIS A 97 -0.28 -8.42 4.64
CA HIS A 97 0.46 -7.49 3.78
C HIS A 97 -0.25 -7.25 2.44
N GLN A 98 -0.73 -8.31 1.78
CA GLN A 98 -1.47 -8.19 0.52
C GLN A 98 -2.74 -7.34 0.67
N VAL A 99 -3.53 -7.59 1.72
CA VAL A 99 -4.76 -6.83 2.00
C VAL A 99 -4.43 -5.37 2.31
N ALA A 100 -3.39 -5.09 3.10
CA ALA A 100 -2.98 -3.71 3.41
C ALA A 100 -2.56 -2.94 2.16
N VAL A 101 -1.76 -3.55 1.27
CA VAL A 101 -1.35 -2.96 0.00
C VAL A 101 -2.56 -2.75 -0.93
N TRP A 102 -3.47 -3.74 -1.00
CA TRP A 102 -4.68 -3.63 -1.79
C TRP A 102 -5.58 -2.50 -1.28
N GLN A 103 -5.90 -2.44 0.01
CA GLN A 103 -6.73 -1.37 0.59
C GLN A 103 -6.14 0.02 0.33
N ARG A 104 -4.81 0.17 0.42
CA ARG A 104 -4.11 1.43 0.13
C ARG A 104 -4.26 1.86 -1.33
N ASN A 105 -4.24 0.92 -2.27
CA ASN A 105 -4.16 1.21 -3.70
C ASN A 105 -5.49 1.10 -4.44
N PHE A 106 -6.46 0.34 -3.93
CA PHE A 106 -7.70 0.03 -4.64
C PHE A 106 -8.51 1.28 -5.02
N LYS A 107 -8.49 2.31 -4.16
CA LYS A 107 -9.15 3.60 -4.41
C LYS A 107 -8.20 4.68 -4.93
N ARG A 108 -6.92 4.35 -5.15
CA ARG A 108 -5.92 5.32 -5.61
C ARG A 108 -6.07 5.53 -7.11
N ILE A 109 -6.33 6.77 -7.51
CA ILE A 109 -6.30 7.20 -8.91
C ILE A 109 -5.06 8.07 -9.10
N SER A 110 -4.24 7.75 -10.11
CA SER A 110 -3.07 8.55 -10.48
C SER A 110 -3.40 9.46 -11.64
N TYR A 111 -3.23 10.77 -11.45
CA TYR A 111 -3.39 11.79 -12.50
C TYR A 111 -2.06 12.23 -13.13
N ALA A 112 -0.94 11.60 -12.75
CA ALA A 112 0.35 11.91 -13.33
C ALA A 112 0.35 11.54 -14.83
N LYS A 113 0.50 12.54 -15.69
CA LYS A 113 0.67 12.38 -17.14
C LYS A 113 1.84 13.25 -17.58
N THR A 114 2.80 12.64 -18.28
CA THR A 114 3.96 13.34 -18.87
C THR A 114 3.78 13.38 -20.37
N LYS A 115 4.06 14.54 -20.99
CA LYS A 115 3.95 14.71 -22.44
C LYS A 115 4.97 13.84 -23.18
N THR A 116 4.52 13.13 -24.20
CA THR A 116 5.42 12.39 -25.11
C THR A 116 6.02 13.31 -26.19
N ARG A 117 7.05 12.88 -26.94
CA ARG A 117 7.67 13.67 -28.04
C ARG A 117 6.65 14.16 -29.07
N ALA A 118 5.60 13.38 -29.33
CA ALA A 118 4.55 13.74 -30.28
C ALA A 118 3.54 14.76 -29.70
N GLU A 119 3.26 14.67 -28.39
CA GLU A 119 2.44 15.66 -27.67
C GLU A 119 3.22 16.94 -27.35
N ALA A 120 4.57 16.87 -27.36
CA ALA A 120 5.43 18.03 -27.35
C ALA A 120 5.32 18.70 -28.72
N THR A 121 4.52 19.77 -28.78
CA THR A 121 4.44 20.64 -29.95
C THR A 121 5.81 21.27 -30.19
N VAL A 122 6.67 20.56 -30.89
CA VAL A 122 7.88 21.11 -31.47
C VAL A 122 7.43 21.89 -32.69
N HIS A 123 6.99 23.13 -32.46
CA HIS A 123 6.77 24.12 -33.53
C HIS A 123 8.11 24.65 -34.06
N HIS A 124 9.15 23.81 -34.09
CA HIS A 124 10.41 24.16 -34.71
C HIS A 124 10.36 23.61 -36.13
N PRO A 125 10.32 24.48 -37.17
CA PRO A 125 10.57 24.02 -38.52
C PRO A 125 11.95 23.35 -38.55
N LEU A 126 12.13 22.42 -39.48
CA LEU A 126 13.40 21.73 -39.72
C LEU A 126 14.55 22.75 -39.60
N GLN A 127 15.40 22.61 -38.58
CA GLN A 127 16.51 23.53 -38.32
C GLN A 127 17.53 23.57 -39.46
N HIS A 128 17.43 22.62 -40.40
CA HIS A 128 18.22 22.58 -41.61
C HIS A 128 17.28 22.52 -42.81
N PRO A 129 17.53 23.32 -43.87
CA PRO A 129 16.74 23.24 -45.09
C PRO A 129 16.85 21.83 -45.68
N VAL A 130 15.72 21.27 -46.09
CA VAL A 130 15.72 20.05 -46.91
C VAL A 130 16.50 20.38 -48.18
N PRO A 131 17.52 19.60 -48.57
CA PRO A 131 18.23 19.86 -49.82
C PRO A 131 17.22 19.80 -50.97
N ALA A 132 17.17 20.85 -51.78
CA ALA A 132 16.32 20.88 -52.96
C ALA A 132 16.65 19.66 -53.84
N ILE A 133 15.63 18.91 -54.24
CA ILE A 133 15.78 17.88 -55.27
C ILE A 133 16.17 18.63 -56.53
N LYS A 134 17.45 18.57 -56.91
CA LYS A 134 17.92 19.13 -58.18
C LYS A 134 17.10 18.49 -59.30
N GLN A 135 16.52 19.30 -60.17
CA GLN A 135 15.88 18.78 -61.36
C GLN A 135 16.96 18.11 -62.22
N ILE A 136 16.62 17.00 -62.89
CA ILE A 136 17.58 16.24 -63.72
C ILE A 136 18.23 17.13 -64.79
N SER A 137 17.57 18.23 -65.18
CA SER A 137 18.08 19.26 -66.10
C SER A 137 19.29 20.05 -65.58
N ASP A 138 19.51 20.09 -64.27
CA ASP A 138 20.62 20.83 -63.64
C ASP A 138 21.92 20.01 -63.55
N ILE A 139 21.90 18.76 -64.04
CA ILE A 139 23.08 17.93 -64.19
C ILE A 139 23.77 18.32 -65.51
N PRO A 140 24.98 18.90 -65.51
CA PRO A 140 25.67 19.25 -66.73
C PRO A 140 25.83 18.01 -67.61
N GLY A 141 25.36 18.10 -68.86
CA GLY A 141 25.22 16.98 -69.83
C GLY A 141 26.51 16.31 -70.30
N HIS A 142 27.60 16.43 -69.56
CA HIS A 142 28.90 15.84 -69.88
C HIS A 142 29.21 14.55 -69.11
N LEU A 143 28.24 14.01 -68.37
CA LEU A 143 28.42 12.76 -67.61
C LEU A 143 27.45 11.64 -68.05
N TRP A 144 27.23 11.49 -69.36
CA TRP A 144 26.71 10.22 -69.88
C TRP A 144 27.89 9.39 -70.40
N PRO A 145 28.13 8.18 -69.87
CA PRO A 145 29.13 7.29 -70.45
C PRO A 145 28.63 6.85 -71.84
N THR A 146 29.40 7.13 -72.89
CA THR A 146 29.16 6.59 -74.23
C THR A 146 29.25 5.05 -74.18
N PRO A 147 28.25 4.31 -74.68
CA PRO A 147 28.37 2.86 -74.79
C PRO A 147 29.39 2.53 -75.88
N SER A 148 30.53 1.97 -75.46
CA SER A 148 31.54 1.42 -76.36
C SER A 148 30.95 0.21 -77.09
N HIS A 149 30.64 0.36 -78.38
CA HIS A 149 30.24 -0.73 -79.25
C HIS A 149 31.50 -1.51 -79.66
N THR A 150 31.68 -2.73 -79.13
CA THR A 150 32.71 -3.67 -79.60
C THR A 150 32.08 -4.57 -80.68
N PRO A 151 32.47 -4.50 -81.96
CA PRO A 151 32.01 -5.47 -82.94
C PRO A 151 32.84 -6.76 -82.84
N LEU A 152 32.12 -7.88 -82.73
CA LEU A 152 32.63 -9.25 -82.84
C LEU A 152 33.32 -9.45 -84.20
N SER A 153 34.57 -9.91 -84.15
CA SER A 153 35.37 -10.28 -85.31
C SER A 153 34.82 -11.53 -85.98
N LEU A 154 34.65 -11.49 -87.29
CA LEU A 154 34.38 -12.64 -88.15
C LEU A 154 35.30 -12.48 -89.36
N GLN A 155 36.40 -13.25 -89.36
CA GLN A 155 37.35 -13.31 -90.47
C GLN A 155 37.70 -14.79 -90.68
N GLU A 156 37.06 -15.40 -91.68
CA GLU A 156 37.55 -16.61 -92.37
C GLU A 156 38.69 -16.19 -93.30
N VAL A 157 39.88 -16.80 -93.14
CA VAL A 157 40.66 -17.63 -94.09
C VAL A 157 41.93 -18.08 -93.37
#